data_AF-A0A424SI46-F1
#
_entry.id   AF-A0A424SI46-F1
#
_cell.length_a   1.000
_cell.length_b   1.000
_cell.length_c   1.000
_cell.angle_alpha   90.00
_cell.angle_beta   90.00
_cell.angle_gamma   90.00
#
_symmetry.space_group_name_H-M   'P 1'
#
loop_
_entity.id
_entity.type
_entity.pdbx_description
1 polymer ?
#
loop_
_entity_poly.entity_id
_entity_poly.type
_entity_poly.pdbx_seq_one_letter_code
_entity_poly.pdbx_strand_id
1 'polypeptide(L)'
;MEDMILKVPCPNDTKQCTVSGGKVMETVILLGDEKQNMQCLTCGYGSNNNMKEHISDNPFPQEFKDVCVKLNDRFWAPSVFTTANYNVKPTVKDKELNWIITPIIDTTTEVLVPTFADAFKMVEKLEGLIEHKIQQSQDN
;
A
#
# COMPACT_ATOMS: atom_id res chain seq x y z
N MET A 1 16.21 -23.52 -1.84
CA MET A 1 14.99 -22.75 -2.15
C MET A 1 15.41 -21.78 -3.23
N GLU A 2 14.88 -21.93 -4.44
CA GLU A 2 15.11 -20.93 -5.50
C GLU A 2 14.48 -19.62 -5.03
N ASP A 3 15.27 -18.54 -4.98
CA ASP A 3 14.74 -17.20 -4.73
C ASP A 3 13.68 -16.90 -5.81
N MET A 4 12.40 -16.95 -5.42
CA MET A 4 11.26 -16.70 -6.30
C MET A 4 11.15 -15.19 -6.56
N ILE A 5 12.12 -14.65 -7.30
CA ILE A 5 12.12 -13.27 -7.78
C ILE A 5 11.06 -13.17 -8.88
N LEU A 6 9.84 -12.81 -8.48
CA LEU A 6 8.74 -12.62 -9.43
C LEU A 6 8.78 -11.20 -9.99
N LYS A 7 8.97 -11.11 -11.29
CA LYS A 7 8.95 -9.87 -12.06
C LYS A 7 7.53 -9.57 -12.52
N VAL A 8 6.83 -8.70 -11.80
CA VAL A 8 5.43 -8.33 -12.07
C VAL A 8 5.29 -6.85 -12.42
N PRO A 9 4.46 -6.53 -13.42
CA PRO A 9 4.13 -5.15 -13.72
C PRO A 9 3.23 -4.57 -12.63
N CYS A 10 3.65 -3.46 -12.05
CA CYS A 10 2.84 -2.65 -11.14
C CYS A 10 1.86 -1.78 -11.96
N PRO A 11 0.66 -1.45 -11.46
CA PRO A 11 -0.27 -0.50 -12.12
C PRO A 11 0.25 0.95 -12.24
N ASN A 12 1.55 1.20 -12.03
CA ASN A 12 2.19 2.50 -12.11
C ASN A 12 2.55 2.85 -13.57
N ASP A 13 2.25 4.07 -14.01
CA ASP A 13 2.54 4.59 -15.36
C ASP A 13 3.63 5.68 -15.40
N THR A 14 4.39 5.82 -14.30
CA THR A 14 5.52 6.75 -14.14
C THR A 14 5.19 8.22 -14.42
N LYS A 15 4.70 8.91 -13.38
CA LYS A 15 5.14 10.25 -12.92
C LYS A 15 4.52 10.59 -11.54
N GLN A 16 4.77 9.73 -10.53
CA GLN A 16 4.30 9.84 -9.12
C GLN A 16 2.86 9.37 -8.78
N CYS A 17 2.37 8.34 -9.48
CA CYS A 17 1.09 7.64 -9.21
C CYS A 17 -0.18 8.45 -9.52
N THR A 18 -0.70 8.26 -10.73
CA THR A 18 -2.07 8.62 -11.09
C THR A 18 -2.67 7.48 -11.89
N VAL A 19 -3.80 6.94 -11.41
CA VAL A 19 -4.59 5.95 -12.16
C VAL A 19 -5.30 6.70 -13.29
N SER A 20 -4.60 6.98 -14.39
CA SER A 20 -5.18 7.51 -15.63
C SER A 20 -4.31 7.23 -16.84
N GLY A 21 -4.46 6.01 -17.38
CA GLY A 21 -4.39 5.80 -18.83
C GLY A 21 -3.01 5.79 -19.52
N GLY A 22 -1.92 5.44 -18.83
CA GLY A 22 -0.57 5.41 -19.43
C GLY A 22 0.11 4.04 -19.30
N LYS A 23 0.99 3.69 -20.26
CA LYS A 23 1.62 2.37 -20.41
C LYS A 23 2.39 1.89 -19.17
N VAL A 24 2.24 0.59 -18.90
CA VAL A 24 2.97 -0.22 -17.90
C VAL A 24 4.47 -0.19 -18.18
N MET A 25 5.28 0.28 -17.24
CA MET A 25 6.73 0.13 -17.28
C MET A 25 7.32 -0.05 -15.88
N GLU A 26 8.38 -0.87 -15.85
CA GLU A 26 9.30 -1.16 -14.75
C GLU A 26 8.89 -2.20 -13.71
N THR A 27 9.78 -3.17 -13.60
CA THR A 27 9.62 -4.48 -13.01
C THR A 27 9.93 -4.40 -11.54
N VAL A 28 8.95 -4.59 -10.68
CA VAL A 28 9.20 -4.60 -9.23
C VAL A 28 9.69 -6.00 -8.85
N ILE A 29 10.85 -6.09 -8.19
CA ILE A 29 11.33 -7.32 -7.55
C ILE A 29 10.60 -7.43 -6.22
N LEU A 30 9.73 -8.43 -6.08
CA LEU A 30 8.93 -8.63 -4.88
C LEU A 30 9.20 -10.01 -4.30
N LEU A 31 9.41 -10.04 -2.98
CA LEU A 31 9.71 -11.24 -2.20
C LEU A 31 8.39 -12.00 -1.98
N GLY A 32 8.17 -13.09 -2.71
CA GLY A 32 6.94 -13.87 -2.64
C GLY A 32 7.06 -15.10 -1.73
N ASP A 33 6.22 -15.15 -0.69
CA ASP A 33 5.79 -16.41 -0.07
C ASP A 33 4.93 -17.23 -1.06
N GLU A 34 4.48 -18.44 -0.69
CA GLU A 34 3.64 -19.29 -1.57
C GLU A 34 2.33 -18.59 -2.04
N LYS A 35 1.89 -17.55 -1.31
CA LYS A 35 0.71 -16.74 -1.65
C LYS A 35 1.02 -15.61 -2.62
N GLN A 36 2.31 -15.33 -2.86
CA GLN A 36 2.82 -14.22 -3.67
C GLN A 36 2.19 -12.89 -3.25
N ASN A 37 2.13 -12.65 -1.93
CA ASN A 37 1.69 -11.36 -1.42
C ASN A 37 2.68 -10.27 -1.82
N MET A 38 2.15 -9.20 -2.40
CA MET A 38 2.92 -8.14 -3.01
C MET A 38 2.31 -6.80 -2.66
N GLN A 39 3.13 -5.81 -2.32
CA GLN A 39 2.69 -4.42 -2.13
C GLN A 39 3.71 -3.46 -2.75
N CYS A 40 3.23 -2.52 -3.56
CA CYS A 40 4.07 -1.46 -4.10
C CYS A 40 4.17 -0.31 -3.11
N LEU A 41 5.39 0.00 -2.64
CA LEU A 41 5.62 1.10 -1.70
C LEU A 41 5.47 2.50 -2.32
N THR A 42 5.28 2.60 -3.65
CA THR A 42 5.06 3.89 -4.33
C THR A 42 3.56 4.23 -4.40
N CYS A 43 2.71 3.26 -4.77
CA CYS A 43 1.27 3.49 -4.96
C CYS A 43 0.38 2.87 -3.88
N GLY A 44 0.92 2.01 -3.00
CA GLY A 44 0.18 1.34 -1.93
C GLY A 44 -0.70 0.17 -2.41
N TYR A 45 -0.74 -0.12 -3.71
CA TYR A 45 -1.49 -1.25 -4.24
C TYR A 45 -0.81 -2.56 -3.86
N GLY A 46 -1.63 -3.49 -3.37
CA GLY A 46 -1.27 -4.87 -3.16
C GLY A 46 -1.91 -5.80 -4.18
N SER A 47 -1.29 -6.97 -4.35
CA SER A 47 -1.82 -8.07 -5.14
C SER A 47 -1.39 -9.39 -4.51
N ASN A 48 -2.14 -10.45 -4.79
CA ASN A 48 -1.78 -11.82 -4.50
C ASN A 48 -2.46 -12.75 -5.53
N ASN A 49 -2.17 -14.04 -5.47
CA ASN A 49 -2.67 -14.99 -6.47
C ASN A 49 -4.21 -15.14 -6.50
N ASN A 50 -4.90 -14.84 -5.40
CA ASN A 50 -6.35 -15.07 -5.26
C ASN A 50 -7.16 -13.77 -5.09
N MET A 51 -6.55 -12.61 -5.35
CA MET A 51 -7.16 -11.29 -5.06
C MET A 51 -8.49 -11.08 -5.80
N LYS A 52 -8.62 -11.64 -7.01
CA LYS A 52 -9.84 -11.56 -7.81
C LYS A 52 -11.06 -12.18 -7.13
N GLU A 53 -10.87 -13.33 -6.48
CA GLU A 53 -11.92 -14.07 -5.77
C GLU A 53 -12.41 -13.25 -4.57
N HIS A 54 -11.48 -12.62 -3.84
CA HIS A 54 -11.80 -11.76 -2.70
C HIS A 54 -12.56 -10.47 -3.06
N ILE A 55 -12.32 -9.89 -4.25
CA ILE A 55 -13.02 -8.66 -4.71
C ILE A 55 -14.39 -8.99 -5.33
N SER A 56 -14.49 -10.13 -6.01
CA SER A 56 -15.69 -10.50 -6.78
C SER A 56 -16.78 -11.16 -5.93
N ASP A 57 -16.39 -11.97 -4.92
CA ASP A 57 -17.31 -12.86 -4.21
C ASP A 57 -17.73 -12.37 -2.81
N ASN A 58 -17.20 -11.24 -2.35
CA ASN A 58 -17.54 -10.63 -1.05
C ASN A 58 -18.38 -9.35 -1.24
N PRO A 59 -19.10 -8.85 -0.21
CA PRO A 59 -19.65 -7.50 -0.19
C PRO A 59 -18.49 -6.50 -0.04
N PHE A 60 -17.64 -6.43 -1.06
CA PHE A 60 -16.57 -5.47 -1.18
C PHE A 60 -17.20 -4.12 -1.58
N PRO A 61 -16.97 -3.03 -0.82
CA PRO A 61 -17.64 -1.77 -1.09
C PRO A 61 -17.36 -1.29 -2.51
N GLN A 62 -18.41 -0.81 -3.20
CA GLN A 62 -18.32 -0.45 -4.62
C GLN A 62 -17.27 0.64 -4.87
N GLU A 63 -17.15 1.60 -3.95
CA GLU A 63 -16.14 2.66 -3.98
C GLU A 63 -14.71 2.12 -4.07
N PHE A 64 -14.41 1.00 -3.40
CA PHE A 64 -13.10 0.35 -3.48
C PHE A 64 -12.95 -0.50 -4.75
N LYS A 65 -14.04 -1.08 -5.29
CA LYS A 65 -14.01 -1.80 -6.58
C LYS A 65 -13.61 -0.86 -7.72
N ASP A 66 -14.11 0.38 -7.68
CA ASP A 66 -13.89 1.37 -8.74
C ASP A 66 -12.43 1.83 -8.82
N VAL A 67 -11.67 1.74 -7.71
CA VAL A 67 -10.24 2.04 -7.66
C VAL A 67 -9.36 0.80 -7.82
N CYS A 68 -9.92 -0.41 -7.87
CA CYS A 68 -9.14 -1.61 -8.16
C CYS A 68 -8.72 -1.66 -9.62
N VAL A 69 -7.52 -2.19 -9.89
CA VAL A 69 -6.95 -2.25 -11.24
C VAL A 69 -6.70 -3.69 -11.63
N LYS A 70 -7.24 -4.11 -12.77
CA LYS A 70 -6.85 -5.37 -13.41
C LYS A 70 -5.71 -5.08 -14.40
N LEU A 71 -4.56 -5.69 -14.18
CA LEU A 71 -3.41 -5.59 -15.06
C LEU A 71 -2.90 -6.98 -15.42
N ASN A 72 -2.93 -7.30 -16.73
CA ASN A 72 -2.75 -8.66 -17.23
C ASN A 72 -3.69 -9.63 -16.51
N ASP A 73 -3.16 -10.72 -15.96
CA ASP A 73 -3.91 -11.73 -15.22
C ASP A 73 -3.98 -11.47 -13.72
N ARG A 74 -3.51 -10.31 -13.24
CA ARG A 74 -3.50 -9.95 -11.81
C ARG A 74 -4.46 -8.82 -11.49
N PHE A 75 -5.09 -8.95 -10.33
CA PHE A 75 -5.91 -7.91 -9.72
C PHE A 75 -5.10 -7.20 -8.65
N TRP A 76 -5.14 -5.87 -8.68
CA TRP A 76 -4.48 -4.98 -7.76
C TRP A 76 -5.53 -4.18 -7.00
N ALA A 77 -5.43 -4.17 -5.69
CA ALA A 77 -6.29 -3.38 -4.81
C ALA A 77 -5.44 -2.49 -3.90
N PRO A 78 -5.90 -1.28 -3.54
CA PRO A 78 -5.28 -0.51 -2.47
C PRO A 78 -5.20 -1.38 -1.20
N SER A 79 -4.02 -1.50 -0.60
CA SER A 79 -3.79 -2.38 0.54
C SER A 79 -3.36 -1.59 1.76
N VAL A 80 -3.80 -2.05 2.93
CA VAL A 80 -3.32 -1.52 4.22
C VAL A 80 -1.81 -1.75 4.33
N PHE A 81 -1.11 -0.79 4.92
CA PHE A 81 0.29 -0.89 5.29
C PHE A 81 0.41 -0.62 6.80
N THR A 82 1.07 -1.50 7.53
CA THR A 82 1.18 -1.42 8.99
C THR A 82 2.63 -1.45 9.40
N THR A 83 3.01 -0.53 10.26
CA THR A 83 4.33 -0.47 10.91
C THR A 83 4.19 -0.79 12.41
N ALA A 84 5.26 -0.60 13.18
CA ALA A 84 5.24 -0.87 14.61
C ALA A 84 4.30 0.07 15.38
N ASN A 85 4.20 1.33 14.95
CA ASN A 85 3.45 2.36 15.67
C ASN A 85 2.28 2.95 14.87
N TYR A 86 2.17 2.68 13.56
CA TYR A 86 1.15 3.29 12.70
C TYR A 86 0.48 2.30 11.75
N ASN A 87 -0.76 2.61 11.38
CA ASN A 87 -1.48 2.00 10.27
C ASN A 87 -1.71 3.03 9.18
N VAL A 88 -1.59 2.62 7.93
CA VAL A 88 -1.91 3.38 6.73
C VAL A 88 -3.00 2.62 5.98
N LYS A 89 -4.20 3.18 5.94
CA LYS A 89 -5.39 2.52 5.35
C LYS A 89 -5.86 3.29 4.13
N PRO A 90 -6.23 2.61 3.03
CA PRO A 90 -6.85 3.28 1.91
C PRO A 90 -8.28 3.73 2.29
N THR A 91 -8.70 4.87 1.77
CA THR A 91 -10.07 5.37 1.88
C THR A 91 -10.48 6.00 0.55
N VAL A 92 -11.75 5.90 0.18
CA VAL A 92 -12.27 6.54 -1.03
C VAL A 92 -13.17 7.69 -0.60
N LYS A 93 -12.74 8.91 -0.92
CA LYS A 93 -13.49 10.13 -0.61
C LYS A 93 -13.73 10.88 -1.90
N ASP A 94 -14.98 11.25 -2.16
CA ASP A 94 -15.38 11.96 -3.38
C ASP A 94 -14.96 11.25 -4.68
N LYS A 95 -14.92 9.90 -4.66
CA LYS A 95 -14.43 9.00 -5.74
C LYS A 95 -12.93 9.05 -6.00
N GLU A 96 -12.16 9.70 -5.14
CA GLU A 96 -10.71 9.72 -5.19
C GLU A 96 -10.12 8.82 -4.08
N LEU A 97 -9.12 8.03 -4.45
CA LEU A 97 -8.37 7.22 -3.50
C LEU A 97 -7.46 8.13 -2.66
N ASN A 98 -7.65 8.08 -1.35
CA ASN A 98 -6.85 8.75 -0.34
C ASN A 98 -6.35 7.72 0.68
N TRP A 99 -5.53 8.18 1.62
CA TRP A 99 -4.91 7.34 2.63
C TRP A 99 -5.06 7.97 4.01
N ILE A 100 -5.39 7.16 5.01
CA ILE A 100 -5.51 7.58 6.40
C ILE A 100 -4.36 6.97 7.18
N ILE A 101 -3.60 7.81 7.87
CA ILE A 101 -2.59 7.39 8.84
C ILE A 101 -3.23 7.42 10.22
N THR A 102 -3.16 6.32 10.97
CA THR A 102 -3.61 6.22 12.35
C THR A 102 -2.53 5.63 13.26
N PRO A 103 -2.19 6.26 14.39
CA PRO A 103 -1.38 5.62 15.42
C PRO A 103 -2.05 4.32 15.92
N ILE A 104 -1.26 3.29 16.20
CA ILE A 104 -1.77 2.03 16.77
C ILE A 104 -2.26 2.25 18.21
N ILE A 105 -1.56 3.08 18.98
CA ILE A 105 -1.88 3.39 20.38
C ILE A 105 -3.08 4.33 20.53
N ASP A 106 -3.40 5.09 19.49
CA ASP A 106 -4.52 6.03 19.46
C ASP A 106 -5.15 6.02 18.06
N THR A 107 -6.20 5.21 17.93
CA THR A 107 -6.95 5.08 16.69
C THR A 107 -7.92 6.24 16.43
N THR A 108 -8.02 7.21 17.34
CA THR A 108 -8.89 8.38 17.17
C THR A 108 -8.21 9.50 16.38
N THR A 109 -6.88 9.53 16.39
CA THR A 109 -6.10 10.47 15.59
C THR A 109 -6.00 9.94 14.15
N GLU A 110 -6.67 10.61 13.23
CA GLU A 110 -6.64 10.28 11.80
C GLU A 110 -6.04 11.43 10.99
N VAL A 111 -5.04 11.11 10.16
CA VAL A 111 -4.45 12.07 9.22
C VAL A 111 -4.73 11.60 7.80
N LEU A 112 -5.54 12.37 7.07
CA LEU A 112 -5.84 12.11 5.66
C LEU A 112 -4.73 12.68 4.78
N VAL A 113 -4.20 11.86 3.87
CA VAL A 113 -3.20 12.25 2.88
C VAL A 113 -3.61 11.77 1.48
N PRO A 114 -3.26 12.53 0.42
CA PRO A 114 -3.74 12.27 -0.93
C PRO A 114 -3.07 11.05 -1.59
N THR A 115 -1.82 10.74 -1.24
CA THR A 115 -1.08 9.65 -1.89
C THR A 115 -0.45 8.69 -0.88
N PHE A 116 -0.27 7.42 -1.29
CA PHE A 116 0.43 6.44 -0.47
C PHE A 116 1.90 6.83 -0.22
N ALA A 117 2.56 7.38 -1.25
CA ALA A 117 3.95 7.80 -1.13
C ALA A 117 4.15 8.87 -0.05
N ASP A 118 3.21 9.82 0.07
CA ASP A 118 3.22 10.80 1.16
C ASP A 118 3.01 10.12 2.51
N ALA A 119 2.03 9.19 2.59
CA ALA A 119 1.78 8.42 3.81
C ALA A 119 3.01 7.65 4.26
N PHE A 120 3.67 6.94 3.34
CA PHE A 120 4.85 6.13 3.59
C PHE A 120 6.01 6.99 4.11
N LYS A 121 6.33 8.10 3.44
CA LYS A 121 7.39 9.03 3.88
C LYS A 121 7.10 9.65 5.25
N MET A 122 5.84 9.99 5.51
CA MET A 122 5.45 10.52 6.82
C MET A 122 5.64 9.48 7.92
N VAL A 123 5.15 8.26 7.71
CA VAL A 123 5.29 7.16 8.69
C VAL A 123 6.76 6.79 8.88
N GLU A 124 7.56 6.66 7.82
CA GLU A 124 9.00 6.39 7.91
C GLU A 124 9.71 7.43 8.80
N LYS A 125 9.40 8.72 8.61
CA LYS A 125 9.96 9.79 9.45
C LYS A 125 9.47 9.70 10.90
N LEU A 126 8.19 9.39 11.13
CA LEU A 126 7.62 9.29 12.48
C LEU A 126 8.19 8.10 13.25
N GLU A 127 8.34 6.95 12.61
CA GLU A 127 8.98 5.76 13.18
C GLU A 127 10.44 6.06 13.56
N GLY A 128 11.21 6.68 12.65
CA GLY A 128 12.59 7.07 12.95
C GLY A 128 12.71 8.05 14.14
N LEU A 129 11.75 8.97 14.31
CA LEU A 129 11.72 9.85 15.48
C LEU A 129 11.44 9.10 16.79
N ILE A 130 10.66 8.03 16.77
CA ILE A 130 10.39 7.18 17.94
C ILE A 130 11.65 6.38 18.28
N GLU A 131 12.28 5.74 17.29
CA GLU A 131 13.53 5.00 17.46
C GLU A 131 14.64 5.88 18.06
N HIS A 132 14.83 7.08 17.52
CA HIS A 132 15.82 8.03 18.06
C HIS A 132 15.54 8.45 19.51
N LYS A 133 14.26 8.65 19.88
CA LYS A 133 13.90 8.99 21.27
C LYS A 133 14.16 7.83 22.22
N ILE A 134 13.84 6.60 21.80
CA ILE A 134 14.11 5.40 22.60
C ILE A 134 15.62 5.28 22.84
N GLN A 135 16.43 5.47 21.80
CA GLN A 135 17.89 5.37 21.92
C GLN A 135 18.48 6.44 22.85
N GLN A 136 18.03 7.70 22.73
CA GLN A 136 18.43 8.77 23.66
C GLN A 136 18.00 8.52 25.12
N SER A 137 16.91 7.79 25.35
CA SER A 137 16.48 7.43 26.69
C SER A 137 17.26 6.26 27.32
N GLN A 138 17.97 5.48 26.50
CA GLN A 138 18.83 4.39 26.96
C GLN A 138 20.27 4.83 27.21
N ASP A 139 20.70 5.93 26.56
CA ASP A 139 22.03 6.52 26.72
C ASP A 139 22.14 7.52 27.91
N ASN A 140 21.05 7.74 28.66
CA ASN A 140 20.98 8.56 29.87
C ASN A 140 20.72 7.70 31.12
#